data_AF-A0A0H2MX23-F1
#
_entry.id   AF-A0A0H2MX23-F1
#
_cell.length_a   1.000
_cell.length_b   1.000
_cell.length_c   1.000
_cell.angle_alpha   90.00
_cell.angle_beta   90.00
_cell.angle_gamma   90.00
#
_symmetry.space_group_name_H-M   'P 1'
#
loop_
_entity.id
_entity.type
_entity.pdbx_description
1 polymer ?
#
loop_
_entity_poly.entity_id
_entity_poly.type
_entity_poly.pdbx_seq_one_letter_code
_entity_poly.pdbx_strand_id
1 'polypeptide(L)'
;MRDHRPTLGDEIIADSRLSQLQQHAQEIILINRELKSILPRGTEDHCRVANIRDNQLILEVASAGIKMKIDYERLSILNQLRSKGFARLIAVSVQINPELYRSKNRSEDKPKPRDPISGTAAQYLEMIATGASPKVKARLESLAKLAKKDQS
;
A
#
# COMPACT_ATOMS: atom_id res chain seq x y z
N MET A 1 -30.76 24.78 -44.42
CA MET A 1 -30.34 23.36 -44.35
C MET A 1 -30.15 23.02 -42.89
N ARG A 2 -30.89 22.05 -42.35
CA ARG A 2 -30.70 21.60 -40.96
C ARG A 2 -29.61 20.54 -40.97
N ASP A 3 -28.48 20.85 -40.34
CA ASP A 3 -27.44 19.85 -40.07
C ASP A 3 -28.01 18.80 -39.11
N HIS A 4 -28.31 17.62 -39.66
CA HIS A 4 -28.66 16.42 -38.91
C HIS A 4 -27.49 15.45 -38.98
N ARG A 5 -26.32 15.89 -38.52
CA ARG A 5 -25.18 15.00 -38.31
C ARG A 5 -25.43 14.20 -37.03
N PRO A 6 -25.25 12.86 -37.01
CA PRO A 6 -25.60 12.04 -35.86
C PRO A 6 -24.54 12.14 -34.76
N THR A 7 -24.52 13.24 -34.00
CA THR A 7 -23.66 13.40 -32.81
C THR A 7 -24.23 12.71 -31.56
N LEU A 8 -25.54 12.47 -31.54
CA LEU A 8 -26.24 11.87 -30.39
C LEU A 8 -25.84 10.40 -30.12
N GLY A 9 -25.47 9.64 -31.16
CA GLY A 9 -25.12 8.22 -31.01
C GLY A 9 -23.82 8.01 -30.22
N ASP A 10 -22.77 8.74 -30.58
CA ASP A 10 -21.44 8.58 -29.99
C ASP A 10 -21.39 9.07 -28.53
N GLU A 11 -22.10 10.16 -28.21
CA GLU A 11 -22.19 10.68 -26.84
C GLU A 11 -22.94 9.72 -25.90
N ILE A 12 -24.09 9.17 -26.33
CA ILE A 12 -24.86 8.18 -25.56
C ILE A 12 -24.05 6.89 -25.35
N ILE A 13 -23.30 6.45 -26.37
CA ILE A 13 -22.42 5.28 -26.26
C ILE A 13 -21.27 5.55 -25.28
N ALA A 14 -20.70 6.75 -25.29
CA ALA A 14 -19.64 7.14 -24.37
C ALA A 14 -20.14 7.16 -22.91
N ASP A 15 -21.31 7.75 -22.66
CA ASP A 15 -21.94 7.79 -21.33
C ASP A 15 -22.25 6.38 -20.81
N SER A 16 -22.77 5.50 -21.67
CA SER A 16 -23.04 4.11 -21.33
C SER A 16 -21.77 3.33 -20.95
N ARG A 17 -20.68 3.52 -21.69
CA ARG A 17 -19.38 2.89 -21.38
C ARG A 17 -18.79 3.40 -20.07
N LEU A 18 -18.89 4.69 -19.79
CA LEU A 18 -18.43 5.26 -18.54
C LEU A 18 -19.22 4.71 -17.35
N SER A 19 -20.54 4.63 -17.48
CA SER A 19 -21.43 4.04 -16.46
C SER A 19 -21.06 2.57 -16.18
N GLN A 20 -20.81 1.77 -17.21
CA GLN A 20 -20.37 0.39 -17.07
C GLN A 20 -19.02 0.29 -16.33
N LEU A 21 -18.05 1.16 -16.68
CA LEU A 21 -16.76 1.20 -15.99
C LEU A 21 -16.90 1.56 -14.51
N GLN A 22 -17.78 2.51 -14.18
CA GLN A 22 -18.06 2.91 -12.80
C GLN A 22 -18.71 1.76 -12.02
N GLN A 23 -19.71 1.08 -12.58
CA GLN A 23 -20.34 -0.09 -11.97
C GLN A 23 -19.32 -1.20 -11.71
N HIS A 24 -18.44 -1.44 -12.69
CA HIS A 24 -17.36 -2.42 -12.57
C HIS A 24 -16.38 -2.07 -11.44
N ALA A 25 -15.94 -0.80 -11.37
CA ALA A 25 -15.08 -0.32 -10.31
C ALA A 25 -15.75 -0.40 -8.92
N GLN A 26 -17.04 -0.08 -8.84
CA GLN A 26 -17.82 -0.20 -7.61
C GLN A 26 -17.89 -1.65 -7.13
N GLU A 27 -18.12 -2.60 -8.02
CA GLU A 27 -18.12 -4.02 -7.65
C GLU A 27 -16.76 -4.46 -7.11
N ILE A 28 -15.65 -4.08 -7.76
CA ILE A 28 -14.29 -4.36 -7.27
C ILE A 28 -14.08 -3.79 -5.85
N ILE A 29 -14.57 -2.58 -5.57
CA ILE A 29 -14.49 -1.96 -4.24
C ILE A 29 -15.29 -2.74 -3.21
N LEU A 30 -16.51 -3.17 -3.55
CA LEU A 30 -17.36 -3.95 -2.67
C LEU A 30 -16.74 -5.32 -2.33
N ILE A 31 -16.21 -6.03 -3.33
CA ILE A 31 -15.53 -7.31 -3.09
C ILE A 31 -14.28 -7.11 -2.23
N ASN A 32 -13.47 -6.07 -2.48
CA ASN A 32 -12.31 -5.76 -1.62
C ASN A 32 -12.71 -5.55 -0.16
N ARG A 33 -13.85 -4.91 0.11
CA ARG A 33 -14.36 -4.72 1.47
C ARG A 33 -14.73 -6.05 2.11
N GLU A 34 -15.50 -6.89 1.40
CA GLU A 34 -15.93 -8.18 1.93
C GLU A 34 -14.77 -9.16 2.14
N LEU A 35 -13.77 -9.14 1.25
CA LEU A 35 -12.59 -9.99 1.35
C LEU A 35 -11.84 -9.83 2.66
N LYS A 36 -11.80 -8.64 3.26
CA LYS A 36 -11.14 -8.42 4.56
C LYS A 36 -11.68 -9.33 5.68
N SER A 37 -12.93 -9.75 5.58
CA SER A 37 -13.56 -10.65 6.56
C SER A 37 -13.48 -12.13 6.18
N ILE A 38 -13.15 -12.43 4.92
CA ILE A 38 -13.13 -13.80 4.35
C ILE A 38 -11.69 -14.34 4.31
N LEU A 39 -10.72 -13.45 4.08
CA LEU A 39 -9.32 -13.83 3.91
C LEU A 39 -8.74 -14.43 5.20
N PRO A 40 -7.77 -15.36 5.07
CA PRO A 40 -7.07 -15.91 6.21
C PRO A 40 -6.39 -14.82 7.04
N ARG A 41 -6.39 -14.99 8.36
CA ARG A 41 -5.77 -14.03 9.30
C ARG A 41 -4.33 -13.70 8.90
N GLY A 42 -4.01 -12.41 8.87
CA GLY A 42 -2.68 -11.89 8.54
C GLY A 42 -2.38 -11.85 7.04
N THR A 43 -3.40 -12.00 6.18
CA THR A 43 -3.25 -11.86 4.71
C THR A 43 -4.05 -10.71 4.13
N GLU A 44 -4.92 -10.08 4.94
CA GLU A 44 -5.88 -9.06 4.53
C GLU A 44 -5.22 -7.86 3.87
N ASP A 45 -4.05 -7.48 4.38
CA ASP A 45 -3.27 -6.34 3.91
C ASP A 45 -2.30 -6.67 2.77
N HIS A 46 -2.23 -7.95 2.38
CA HIS A 46 -1.31 -8.46 1.36
C HIS A 46 -2.05 -8.96 0.11
N CYS A 47 -3.36 -8.71 0.05
CA CYS A 47 -4.25 -9.16 -1.00
C CYS A 47 -5.09 -7.99 -1.51
N ARG A 48 -5.36 -7.96 -2.82
CA ARG A 48 -6.28 -6.98 -3.43
C ARG A 48 -6.98 -7.59 -4.63
N VAL A 49 -8.25 -7.28 -4.85
CA VAL A 49 -8.91 -7.54 -6.13
C VAL A 49 -8.32 -6.62 -7.19
N ALA A 50 -7.65 -7.22 -8.16
CA ALA A 50 -7.14 -6.52 -9.32
C ALA A 50 -8.23 -6.31 -10.36
N ASN A 51 -9.05 -7.35 -10.60
CA ASN A 51 -10.12 -7.29 -11.57
C ASN A 51 -11.17 -8.39 -11.35
N ILE A 52 -12.29 -8.28 -12.06
CA ILE A 52 -13.26 -9.35 -12.28
C ILE A 52 -13.40 -9.48 -13.80
N ARG A 53 -13.14 -10.65 -14.35
CA ARG A 53 -13.21 -10.87 -15.80
C ARG A 53 -13.77 -12.24 -16.08
N ASP A 54 -14.72 -12.35 -17.00
CA ASP A 54 -15.34 -13.63 -17.38
C ASP A 54 -15.83 -14.39 -16.14
N ASN A 55 -16.47 -13.65 -15.22
CA ASN A 55 -16.95 -14.16 -13.93
C ASN A 55 -15.85 -14.73 -13.01
N GLN A 56 -14.59 -14.50 -13.30
CA GLN A 56 -13.45 -14.89 -12.48
C GLN A 56 -12.92 -13.70 -11.70
N LEU A 57 -12.75 -13.88 -10.39
CA LEU A 57 -12.06 -12.92 -9.54
C LEU A 57 -10.56 -13.03 -9.78
N ILE A 58 -9.90 -11.94 -10.15
CA ILE A 58 -8.44 -11.85 -10.22
C ILE A 58 -7.96 -11.20 -8.92
N LEU A 59 -7.37 -12.01 -8.06
CA LEU A 59 -6.80 -11.58 -6.78
C LEU A 59 -5.28 -11.46 -6.90
N GLU A 60 -4.75 -10.27 -6.66
CA GLU A 60 -3.33 -10.05 -6.53
C GLU A 60 -2.88 -10.25 -5.09
N VAL A 61 -1.73 -10.89 -4.91
CA VAL A 61 -1.12 -11.16 -3.60
C VAL A 61 0.34 -10.75 -3.57
N ALA A 62 0.81 -10.31 -2.41
CA ALA A 62 2.12 -9.68 -2.29
C ALA A 62 3.31 -10.66 -2.49
N SER A 63 3.16 -11.94 -2.18
CA SER A 63 4.23 -12.94 -2.29
C SER A 63 3.74 -14.36 -2.57
N ALA A 64 4.66 -15.25 -2.92
CA ALA A 64 4.38 -16.68 -3.09
C ALA A 64 3.86 -17.35 -1.81
N GLY A 65 4.37 -16.97 -0.64
CA GLY A 65 3.88 -17.48 0.65
C GLY A 65 2.41 -17.11 0.91
N ILE A 66 2.02 -15.88 0.57
CA ILE A 66 0.60 -15.47 0.64
C ILE A 66 -0.21 -16.23 -0.41
N LYS A 67 0.29 -16.34 -1.65
CA LYS A 67 -0.37 -17.14 -2.70
C LYS A 67 -0.68 -18.56 -2.24
N MET A 68 0.26 -19.26 -1.62
CA MET A 68 0.03 -20.61 -1.11
C MET A 68 -1.09 -20.67 -0.06
N LYS A 69 -1.14 -19.71 0.86
CA LYS A 69 -2.22 -19.63 1.87
C LYS A 69 -3.59 -19.38 1.21
N ILE A 70 -3.65 -18.48 0.24
CA ILE A 70 -4.90 -18.19 -0.49
C ILE A 70 -5.32 -19.37 -1.35
N ASP A 71 -4.39 -20.03 -2.04
CA ASP A 71 -4.69 -21.18 -2.89
C ASP A 71 -5.28 -22.34 -2.08
N TYR A 72 -4.80 -22.54 -0.84
CA TYR A 72 -5.36 -23.53 0.08
C TYR A 72 -6.83 -23.25 0.42
N GLU A 73 -7.18 -21.97 0.64
CA GLU A 73 -8.54 -21.53 0.99
C GLU A 73 -9.39 -21.11 -0.21
N ARG A 74 -8.91 -21.32 -1.44
CA ARG A 74 -9.48 -20.71 -2.65
C ARG A 74 -10.95 -21.01 -2.85
N LEU A 75 -11.35 -22.26 -2.61
CA LEU A 75 -12.75 -22.69 -2.72
C LEU A 75 -13.61 -22.10 -1.60
N SER A 76 -13.08 -22.03 -0.38
CA SER A 76 -13.75 -21.40 0.77
C SER A 76 -14.01 -19.91 0.50
N ILE A 77 -13.00 -19.18 0.03
CA ILE A 77 -13.11 -17.77 -0.35
C ILE A 77 -14.19 -17.57 -1.42
N LEU A 78 -14.17 -18.39 -2.47
CA LEU A 78 -15.17 -18.32 -3.54
C LEU A 78 -16.60 -18.54 -3.01
N ASN A 79 -16.80 -19.57 -2.19
CA ASN A 79 -18.12 -19.89 -1.64
C ASN A 79 -18.63 -18.81 -0.69
N GLN A 80 -17.75 -18.26 0.16
CA GLN A 80 -18.11 -17.15 1.04
C GLN A 80 -18.49 -15.91 0.25
N LEU A 81 -17.73 -15.54 -0.80
CA LEU A 81 -18.10 -14.42 -1.67
C LEU A 81 -19.46 -14.63 -2.34
N ARG A 82 -19.76 -15.83 -2.83
CA ARG A 82 -21.08 -16.14 -3.39
C ARG A 82 -22.20 -15.99 -2.36
N SER A 83 -21.99 -16.46 -1.14
CA SER A 83 -22.96 -16.32 -0.04
C SER A 83 -23.24 -14.86 0.34
N LYS A 84 -22.29 -13.96 0.06
CA LYS A 84 -22.39 -12.51 0.30
C LYS A 84 -22.98 -11.71 -0.88
N GLY A 85 -23.53 -12.38 -1.89
CA GLY A 85 -24.21 -11.74 -3.02
C GLY A 85 -23.39 -11.72 -4.32
N PHE A 86 -22.14 -12.20 -4.32
CA PHE A 86 -21.33 -12.32 -5.54
C PHE A 86 -21.52 -13.69 -6.22
N ALA A 87 -22.78 -14.15 -6.32
CA ALA A 87 -23.14 -15.49 -6.80
C ALA A 87 -22.60 -15.81 -8.21
N ARG A 88 -22.41 -14.76 -9.02
CA ARG A 88 -21.93 -14.85 -10.39
C ARG A 88 -20.46 -15.26 -10.51
N LEU A 89 -19.67 -15.21 -9.45
CA LEU A 89 -18.27 -15.61 -9.53
C LEU A 89 -18.15 -17.11 -9.78
N ILE A 90 -17.35 -17.54 -10.75
CA ILE A 90 -17.14 -18.96 -11.09
C ILE A 90 -15.82 -19.50 -10.53
N ALA A 91 -14.82 -18.64 -10.39
CA ALA A 91 -13.47 -19.02 -9.96
C ALA A 91 -12.72 -17.83 -9.34
N VAL A 92 -11.66 -18.15 -8.60
CA VAL A 92 -10.66 -17.19 -8.13
C VAL A 92 -9.31 -17.55 -8.78
N SER A 93 -8.71 -16.57 -9.47
CA SER A 93 -7.34 -16.63 -9.96
C SER A 93 -6.45 -15.83 -9.02
N VAL A 94 -5.27 -16.36 -8.70
CA VAL A 94 -4.33 -15.70 -7.79
C VAL A 94 -3.04 -15.38 -8.54
N GLN A 95 -2.66 -14.10 -8.56
CA GLN A 95 -1.45 -13.61 -9.23
C GLN A 95 -0.55 -12.90 -8.21
N ILE A 96 0.77 -13.05 -8.35
CA ILE A 96 1.71 -12.38 -7.43
C ILE A 96 1.99 -10.98 -7.96
N ASN A 97 1.75 -9.96 -7.14
CA ASN A 97 2.12 -8.58 -7.38
C ASN A 97 2.94 -8.02 -6.19
N PRO A 98 4.28 -8.00 -6.28
CA PRO A 98 5.14 -7.52 -5.19
C PRO A 98 5.00 -6.03 -4.89
N GLU A 99 4.45 -5.22 -5.80
CA GLU A 99 4.23 -3.78 -5.58
C GLU A 99 3.27 -3.51 -4.40
N LEU A 100 2.45 -4.49 -4.03
CA LEU A 100 1.60 -4.42 -2.83
C LEU A 100 2.42 -4.15 -1.55
N TYR A 101 3.65 -4.67 -1.43
CA TYR A 101 4.56 -4.32 -0.32
C TYR A 101 5.03 -2.88 -0.37
N ARG A 102 5.36 -2.39 -1.57
CA ARG A 102 5.97 -1.07 -1.76
C ARG A 102 5.00 0.07 -1.45
N SER A 103 3.70 -0.19 -1.61
CA SER A 103 2.65 0.78 -1.28
C SER A 103 2.53 1.08 0.22
N LYS A 104 2.88 0.14 1.11
CA LYS A 104 2.83 0.31 2.58
C LYS A 104 4.05 1.00 3.17
N ASN A 105 5.26 0.71 2.67
CA ASN A 105 6.49 1.28 3.25
C ASN A 105 6.63 2.80 3.03
N ARG A 106 5.77 3.43 2.23
CA ARG A 106 5.79 4.89 2.02
C ARG A 106 5.11 5.67 3.15
N SER A 107 4.26 5.06 3.97
CA SER A 107 3.52 5.77 5.02
C SER A 107 4.16 5.70 6.41
N GLU A 108 5.11 4.79 6.68
CA GLU A 108 5.61 4.55 8.05
C GLU A 108 7.09 4.90 8.26
N ASP A 109 7.88 5.09 7.21
CA ASP A 109 9.32 5.37 7.32
C ASP A 109 9.67 6.83 7.00
N LYS A 110 8.96 7.79 7.60
CA LYS A 110 9.62 9.07 7.86
C LYS A 110 10.62 8.79 8.98
N PRO A 111 11.94 8.89 8.75
CA PRO A 111 12.89 8.74 9.84
C PRO A 111 12.47 9.74 10.92
N LYS A 112 12.09 9.22 12.10
CA LYS A 112 11.82 10.09 13.25
C LYS A 112 13.03 11.00 13.39
N PRO A 113 12.85 12.33 13.47
CA PRO A 113 13.98 13.22 13.75
C PRO A 113 14.68 12.67 14.98
N ARG A 114 15.99 12.41 14.86
CA ARG A 114 16.78 11.91 15.98
C ARG A 114 16.77 12.98 17.05
N ASP A 115 16.48 12.58 18.28
CA ASP A 115 16.58 13.49 19.40
C ASP A 115 18.00 14.07 19.46
N PRO A 116 18.15 15.37 19.76
CA PRO A 116 19.46 15.99 19.87
C PRO A 116 20.30 15.37 20.99
N ILE A 117 21.62 15.54 20.85
CA ILE A 117 22.57 15.20 21.91
C ILE A 117 22.23 16.03 23.16
N SER A 118 22.15 15.37 24.32
CA SER A 118 21.94 16.06 25.59
C SER A 118 23.11 16.98 25.94
N GLY A 119 22.84 18.06 26.69
CA GLY A 119 23.89 18.98 27.15
C GLY A 119 25.00 18.28 27.96
N THR A 120 24.64 17.25 28.74
CA THR A 120 25.60 16.45 29.49
C THR A 120 26.52 15.63 28.57
N ALA A 121 25.97 14.99 27.54
CA ALA A 121 26.76 14.25 26.56
C ALA A 121 27.70 15.19 25.77
N ALA A 122 27.26 16.41 25.45
CA ALA A 122 28.11 17.41 24.81
C ALA A 122 29.32 17.82 25.68
N GLN A 123 29.13 17.99 27.00
CA GLN A 123 30.21 18.30 27.93
C GLN A 123 31.24 17.16 28.03
N TYR A 124 30.78 15.91 28.07
CA TYR A 124 31.70 14.76 28.04
C TYR A 124 32.49 14.69 26.72
N LEU A 125 31.85 14.99 25.58
CA LEU A 125 32.53 15.04 24.28
C LEU A 125 33.61 16.14 24.24
N GLU A 126 33.33 17.33 24.79
CA GLU A 126 34.33 18.41 24.93
C GLU A 126 35.49 18.00 25.85
N MET A 127 35.19 17.35 26.98
CA MET A 127 36.21 16.87 27.93
C MET A 127 37.14 15.83 27.28
N ILE A 128 36.59 14.83 26.58
CA ILE A 128 37.37 13.79 25.91
C ILE A 128 38.18 14.37 24.73
N ALA A 129 37.65 15.40 24.05
CA ALA A 129 38.33 16.05 22.94
C ALA A 129 39.65 16.72 23.35
N THR A 130 39.82 17.12 24.61
CA THR A 130 41.05 17.74 25.11
C THR A 130 42.28 16.84 25.01
N GLY A 131 42.09 15.52 25.16
CA GLY A 131 43.16 14.51 25.09
C GLY A 131 43.26 13.79 23.74
N ALA A 132 42.45 14.18 22.74
CA ALA A 132 42.37 13.47 21.46
C ALA A 132 43.33 14.05 20.40
N SER A 133 43.67 13.24 19.40
CA SER A 133 44.46 13.70 18.24
C SER A 133 43.72 14.80 17.47
N PRO A 134 44.42 15.69 16.72
CA PRO A 134 43.81 16.88 16.11
C PRO A 134 42.57 16.59 15.25
N LYS A 135 42.61 15.51 14.46
CA LYS A 135 41.50 15.07 13.61
C LYS A 135 40.30 14.59 14.41
N VAL A 136 40.53 13.90 15.53
CA VAL A 136 39.48 13.35 16.39
C VAL A 136 38.88 14.46 17.26
N LYS A 137 39.71 15.33 17.82
CA LYS A 137 39.31 16.52 18.57
C LYS A 137 38.31 17.37 17.78
N ALA A 138 38.65 17.73 16.54
CA ALA A 138 37.77 18.53 15.67
C ALA A 138 36.40 17.87 15.41
N ARG A 139 36.35 16.53 15.35
CA ARG A 139 35.10 15.79 15.15
C ARG A 139 34.26 15.75 16.43
N LEU A 140 34.88 15.53 17.59
CA LEU A 140 34.20 15.52 18.89
C LEU A 140 33.62 16.90 19.24
N GLU A 141 34.38 17.98 19.01
CA GLU A 141 33.90 19.35 19.21
C GLU A 141 32.75 19.72 18.26
N SER A 142 32.81 19.25 17.01
CA SER A 142 31.73 19.43 16.03
C SER A 142 30.44 18.73 16.47
N LEU A 143 30.56 17.52 17.04
CA LEU A 143 29.43 16.78 17.60
C LEU A 143 28.85 17.47 18.84
N ALA A 144 29.70 17.98 19.74
CA ALA A 144 29.24 18.72 20.93
C ALA A 144 28.45 19.99 20.59
N LYS A 145 28.81 20.69 19.50
CA LYS A 145 28.09 21.88 19.02
C LYS A 145 26.67 21.59 18.55
N LEU A 146 26.37 20.36 18.13
CA LEU A 146 25.02 19.97 17.71
C LEU A 146 24.00 20.03 18.86
N ALA A 147 24.44 19.93 20.11
CA ALA A 147 23.57 20.08 21.29
C ALA A 147 23.11 21.53 21.54
N LYS A 148 23.86 22.52 21.06
CA LYS A 148 23.55 23.95 21.27
C LYS A 148 22.51 24.49 20.29
N LYS A 149 22.27 23.78 19.18
CA LYS A 149 21.36 24.22 18.10
C LYS A 149 19.87 24.11 18.46
N ASP A 150 19.51 23.33 19.49
CA ASP A 150 18.13 23.13 19.95
C ASP A 150 17.78 23.90 21.23
N GLN A 151 18.71 24.69 21.79
CA GLN A 151 18.44 25.57 22.95
C GLN A 151 18.12 27.03 22.53
N SER A 152 17.94 27.31 21.23
CA SER A 152 17.70 28.65 20.67
C SER A 152 16.33 28.78 20.03
#